data_AF-A0A7X8VFF6-F1
#
_entry.id   AF-A0A7X8VFF6-F1
#
_cell.length_a   1.000
_cell.length_b   1.000
_cell.length_c   1.000
_cell.angle_alpha   90.00
_cell.angle_beta   90.00
_cell.angle_gamma   90.00
#
_symmetry.space_group_name_H-M   'P 1'
#
loop_
_entity.id
_entity.type
_entity.pdbx_description
1 polymer ?
#
loop_
_entity_poly.entity_id
_entity_poly.type
_entity_poly.pdbx_seq_one_letter_code
_entity_poly.pdbx_strand_id
1 'polypeptide(L)' 'MQTQTAGRIEKMYCPNCGSRLFDKEYGATGFTREKCRVCKSTWRIDLATGEFTLIAGKARQRR' A
#
# COMPACT_ATOMS: atom_id res chain seq x y z
N MET A 1 23.41 24.06 1.45
CA MET A 1 22.05 23.97 2.03
C MET A 1 21.61 22.52 1.86
N GLN A 2 21.69 21.70 2.90
CA GLN A 2 21.23 20.31 2.83
C GLN A 2 19.70 20.35 2.94
N THR A 3 19.00 20.22 1.81
CA THR A 3 17.55 20.03 1.81
C THR A 3 17.26 18.66 2.40
N GLN A 4 17.11 18.61 3.72
CA GLN A 4 16.33 17.55 4.38
C GLN A 4 14.88 17.74 3.94
N THR A 5 14.56 17.27 2.74
CA THR A 5 13.23 16.74 2.48
C THR A 5 13.12 15.57 3.44
N ALA A 6 12.62 15.83 4.64
CA ALA A 6 12.06 14.78 5.48
C ALA A 6 10.94 14.15 4.63
N GLY A 7 11.32 13.14 3.84
CA GLY A 7 10.46 12.50 2.87
C GLY A 7 9.24 12.05 3.62
N ARG A 8 8.10 12.67 3.34
CA ARG A 8 6.87 12.41 4.09
C ARG A 8 6.52 10.95 3.83
N ILE A 9 6.71 10.09 4.83
CA ILE A 9 6.44 8.66 4.67
C ILE A 9 4.94 8.45 4.86
N GLU A 10 4.27 7.94 3.83
CA GLU A 10 2.88 7.51 3.90
C GLU A 10 2.80 6.02 4.24
N LYS A 11 2.15 5.71 5.37
CA LYS A 11 1.95 4.32 5.81
C LYS A 11 0.79 3.72 5.04
N MET A 12 1.05 2.63 4.32
CA MET A 12 0.02 1.90 3.59
C MET A 12 -0.54 0.76 4.43
N TYR A 13 -1.86 0.65 4.44
CA TYR A 13 -2.60 -0.34 5.21
C TYR A 13 -3.40 -1.25 4.29
N CYS A 14 -3.52 -2.51 4.69
CA CYS A 14 -4.28 -3.51 3.94
C CYS A 14 -5.78 -3.16 3.99
N PRO A 15 -6.47 -2.96 2.85
CA PRO A 15 -7.88 -2.57 2.84
C PRO A 15 -8.82 -3.65 3.41
N ASN A 16 -8.34 -4.89 3.50
CA ASN A 16 -9.13 -6.01 4.02
C ASN A 16 -9.04 -6.20 5.55
N CYS A 17 -7.88 -5.97 6.17
CA CYS A 17 -7.69 -6.25 7.60
C CYS A 17 -7.10 -5.09 8.40
N GLY A 18 -6.80 -3.95 7.76
CA GLY A 18 -6.20 -2.79 8.42
C GLY A 18 -4.73 -2.97 8.85
N SER A 19 -4.13 -4.16 8.68
CA SER A 19 -2.72 -4.37 8.99
C SER A 19 -1.82 -3.53 8.09
N ARG A 20 -0.73 -3.01 8.64
CA ARG A 20 0.32 -2.32 7.86
C ARG A 20 0.88 -3.26 6.79
N LEU A 21 1.01 -2.74 5.57
CA LEU A 21 1.65 -3.42 4.44
C LEU A 21 3.11 -2.95 4.35
N PHE A 22 3.28 -1.70 3.94
CA PHE A 22 4.59 -1.07 3.75
C PHE A 22 4.48 0.43 3.92
N ASP A 23 5.62 1.10 3.89
CA ASP A 23 5.76 2.54 3.92
C ASP A 23 6.15 3.02 2.52
N LYS A 24 5.44 4.02 1.98
CA LYS A 24 5.83 4.66 0.72
C LYS A 24 6.39 6.05 0.98
N GLU A 25 7.35 6.44 0.15
CA GLU A 25 7.81 7.82 0.13
C GLU A 25 6.81 8.70 -0.63
N TYR A 26 6.66 9.95 -0.16
CA TYR A 26 5.82 10.94 -0.82
C TYR A 26 6.35 11.24 -2.23
N GLY A 27 5.47 11.12 -3.23
CA GLY A 27 5.83 11.25 -4.63
C GLY A 27 6.32 9.97 -5.30
N ALA A 28 6.28 8.82 -4.60
CA ALA A 28 6.51 7.52 -5.24
C ALA A 28 5.46 7.28 -6.33
N THR A 29 5.91 6.82 -7.50
CA THR A 29 5.06 6.52 -8.66
C THR A 29 5.26 5.08 -9.12
N GLY A 30 4.33 4.59 -9.95
CA GLY A 30 4.35 3.23 -10.46
C GLY A 30 3.51 2.26 -9.63
N PHE A 31 3.63 0.97 -9.96
CA PHE A 31 2.85 -0.09 -9.32
C PHE A 31 3.74 -0.95 -8.45
N THR A 32 3.33 -1.19 -7.21
CA THR A 32 3.92 -2.24 -6.38
C THR A 32 2.96 -3.40 -6.19
N ARG A 33 3.51 -4.58 -5.96
CA ARG A 33 2.75 -5.77 -5.58
C ARG A 33 3.13 -6.16 -4.19
N GLU A 34 2.19 -6.08 -3.26
CA GLU A 34 2.44 -6.31 -1.85
C GLU A 34 1.48 -7.35 -1.27
N LYS A 35 2.03 -8.26 -0.45
CA LYS A 35 1.28 -9.36 0.14
C LYS A 35 1.09 -9.08 1.62
N CYS A 36 -0.17 -8.97 2.03
CA CYS A 36 -0.50 -8.81 3.43
C CYS A 36 -0.04 -10.02 4.25
N ARG A 37 0.77 -9.78 5.28
CA ARG A 37 1.27 -10.85 6.17
C ARG A 37 0.17 -11.47 7.03
N VAL A 38 -0.89 -10.71 7.32
CA VAL A 38 -2.02 -11.13 8.19
C VAL A 38 -3.08 -11.88 7.38
N CYS A 39 -3.78 -11.20 6.47
CA CYS A 39 -4.87 -11.82 5.70
C CYS A 39 -4.41 -12.61 4.47
N LYS A 40 -3.09 -12.65 4.20
CA LYS A 40 -2.46 -13.34 3.06
C LYS A 40 -2.94 -12.89 1.67
N SER A 41 -3.65 -11.77 1.59
CA SER A 41 -4.12 -11.21 0.32
C SER A 41 -3.02 -10.41 -0.37
N THR A 42 -2.92 -10.55 -1.68
CA THR A 42 -1.95 -9.88 -2.55
C THR A 42 -2.64 -8.73 -3.29
N TRP A 43 -2.08 -7.54 -3.15
CA TRP A 43 -2.60 -6.30 -3.73
C TRP A 43 -1.62 -5.76 -4.75
N ARG A 44 -2.15 -5.30 -5.89
CA ARG A 44 -1.47 -4.34 -6.75
C ARG A 44 -1.84 -2.95 -6.26
N ILE A 45 -0.83 -2.14 -5.99
CA ILE A 45 -1.00 -0.83 -5.36
C ILE A 45 -0.37 0.19 -6.28
N ASP A 46 -1.18 1.13 -6.75
CA ASP A 46 -0.69 2.29 -7.47
C ASP A 46 -0.11 3.29 -6.45
N LEU A 47 1.18 3.58 -6.54
CA LEU A 47 1.86 4.45 -5.60
C LEU A 47 1.50 5.93 -5.81
N ALA A 48 1.13 6.30 -7.04
CA ALA A 48 0.74 7.66 -7.38
C ALA A 48 -0.66 8.00 -6.86
N THR A 49 -1.62 7.10 -7.03
CA THR A 49 -3.02 7.32 -6.61
C THR A 49 -3.35 6.72 -5.24
N GLY A 50 -2.58 5.73 -4.78
CA GLY A 50 -2.91 4.94 -3.59
C GLY A 50 -4.02 3.91 -3.84
N GLU A 51 -4.36 3.60 -5.08
CA GLU A 51 -5.42 2.65 -5.41
C GLU A 51 -4.97 1.19 -5.19
N PHE A 52 -5.85 0.38 -4.61
CA PHE A 52 -5.61 -1.04 -4.33
C PHE A 52 -6.46 -1.92 -5.26
N THR A 53 -5.81 -2.66 -6.14
CA THR A 53 -6.44 -3.73 -6.93
C THR A 53 -6.11 -5.09 -6.32
N LEU A 54 -7.11 -5.89 -5.99
CA LEU A 54 -6.90 -7.24 -5.49
C LEU A 54 -6.39 -8.14 -6.61
N ILE A 55 -5.22 -8.76 -6.42
CA ILE A 55 -4.71 -9.80 -7.33
C ILE A 55 -5.17 -11.18 -6.86
N ALA A 56 -5.01 -11.47 -5.57
CA ALA A 56 -5.29 -12.79 -5.01
C ALA A 56 -5.60 -12.71 -3.52
N GLY A 57 -6.46 -13.60 -3.03
CA GLY A 57 -6.77 -13.74 -1.61
C GLY A 57 -8.21 -13.39 -1.29
N LYS A 58 -8.46 -12.97 -0.04
CA LYS A 58 -9.80 -12.69 0.44
C LYS A 58 -10.24 -11.33 -0.10
N ALA A 59 -11.14 -11.34 -1.07
CA ALA A 59 -11.86 -10.12 -1.44
C ALA A 59 -12.71 -9.69 -0.23
N ARG A 60 -12.57 -8.43 0.18
CA ARG A 60 -13.47 -7.87 1.19
C ARG A 60 -14.86 -7.85 0.57
N GLN A 61 -15.67 -8.85 0.88
CA GLN A 61 -17.08 -8.84 0.55
C GLN A 61 -17.68 -7.64 1.29
N ARG A 62 -17.96 -6.55 0.56
CA ARG A 62 -18.70 -5.40 1.10
C ARG A 62 -20.05 -5.96 1.54
N ARG A 63 -20.24 -6.12 2.85
CA ARG A 63 -21.56 -6.31 3.45
C ARG A 63 -22.19 -4.94 3.66
#